data_AF-A0AB72ZP43-F1
#
_entry.id   AF-A0AB72ZP43-F1
#
_cell.length_a   1.000
_cell.length_b   1.000
_cell.length_c   1.000
_cell.angle_alpha   90.00
_cell.angle_beta   90.00
_cell.angle_gamma   90.00
#
_symmetry.space_group_name_H-M   'P 1'
#
loop_
_entity.id
_entity.type
_entity.pdbx_description
1 polymer ?
#
loop_
_entity_poly.entity_id
_entity_poly.type
_entity_poly.pdbx_seq_one_letter_code
_entity_poly.pdbx_strand_id
1 'polypeptide(L)'
;MTIKLVAVTACVSGVAHTYMVAERLDKLCLQLKWQLKVETQGALGVEYSLTEDDILQADAVILINDVAIKEQERFQNCRCVQADIQTFLCHPEKILAATKKVISSPKTVSIVIK
;
A
#
# COMPACT_ATOMS: atom_id res chain seq x y z
N MET A 1 3.73 11.96 17.08
CA MET A 1 2.72 11.00 16.58
C MET A 1 3.30 10.36 15.34
N THR A 2 3.42 9.03 15.32
CA THR A 2 3.97 8.28 14.19
C THR A 2 2.82 7.81 13.33
N ILE A 3 2.83 8.13 12.04
CA ILE A 3 1.80 7.69 11.09
C ILE A 3 1.99 6.20 10.83
N LYS A 4 0.89 5.43 10.87
CA LYS A 4 0.88 4.00 10.56
C LYS A 4 0.29 3.79 9.17
N LEU A 5 1.03 3.11 8.31
CA LEU A 5 0.61 2.74 6.98
C LEU A 5 0.64 1.24 6.82
N VAL A 6 -0.32 0.75 6.05
CA VAL A 6 -0.30 -0.62 5.55
C VAL A 6 -0.32 -0.58 4.03
N ALA A 7 0.38 -1.51 3.40
CA ALA A 7 0.42 -1.62 1.95
C ALA A 7 0.23 -3.06 1.51
N VAL A 8 -0.35 -3.23 0.34
CA VAL A 8 -0.47 -4.53 -0.33
C VAL A 8 0.15 -4.41 -1.70
N THR A 9 1.06 -5.30 -2.05
CA THR A 9 1.64 -5.37 -3.40
C THR A 9 1.21 -6.66 -4.08
N ALA A 10 0.71 -6.59 -5.33
CA ALA A 10 0.25 -7.78 -6.04
C ALA A 10 0.69 -7.82 -7.51
N CYS A 11 1.37 -8.90 -7.92
CA CYS A 11 1.83 -9.09 -9.31
C CYS A 11 1.66 -10.56 -9.74
N VAL A 12 1.24 -10.79 -10.99
CA VAL A 12 1.08 -12.13 -11.59
C VAL A 12 2.30 -13.03 -11.38
N SER A 13 3.51 -12.51 -11.66
CA SER A 13 4.76 -13.28 -11.56
C SER A 13 5.29 -13.35 -10.14
N GLY A 14 4.85 -12.45 -9.25
CA GLY A 14 4.91 -12.59 -7.80
C GLY A 14 6.25 -12.44 -7.07
N VAL A 15 7.40 -12.36 -7.76
CA VAL A 15 8.71 -12.36 -7.08
C VAL A 15 9.54 -11.10 -7.29
N ALA A 16 9.69 -10.56 -8.50
CA ALA A 16 10.60 -9.42 -8.69
C ALA A 16 9.98 -8.09 -8.25
N HIS A 17 8.89 -7.69 -8.91
CA HIS A 17 8.35 -6.34 -8.72
C HIS A 17 7.64 -6.15 -7.36
N THR A 18 7.05 -7.21 -6.79
CA THR A 18 6.39 -7.18 -5.47
C THR A 18 7.38 -6.79 -4.37
N TYR A 19 8.55 -7.42 -4.30
CA TYR A 19 9.58 -7.07 -3.33
C TYR A 19 10.24 -5.73 -3.65
N MET A 20 10.45 -5.39 -4.93
CA MET A 20 10.99 -4.07 -5.30
C MET A 20 10.10 -2.92 -4.82
N VAL A 21 8.78 -3.07 -4.98
CA VAL A 21 7.81 -2.08 -4.49
C VAL A 21 7.84 -2.03 -2.95
N ALA A 22 7.83 -3.18 -2.29
CA ALA A 22 7.86 -3.26 -0.82
C ALA A 22 9.10 -2.57 -0.24
N GLU A 23 10.29 -2.88 -0.75
CA GLU A 23 11.55 -2.28 -0.29
C GLU A 23 11.57 -0.76 -0.54
N ARG A 24 11.04 -0.32 -1.68
CA ARG A 24 10.99 1.11 -2.01
C ARG A 24 10.01 1.87 -1.14
N LEU A 25 8.85 1.29 -0.82
CA LEU A 25 7.91 1.85 0.16
C LEU A 25 8.54 1.94 1.55
N ASP A 26 9.25 0.90 1.98
CA ASP A 26 9.92 0.85 3.28
C ASP A 26 10.94 2.00 3.40
N LYS A 27 11.80 2.17 2.40
CA LYS A 27 12.76 3.29 2.33
C LYS A 27 12.07 4.66 2.43
N LEU A 28 10.96 4.86 1.71
CA LEU A 28 10.22 6.13 1.74
C LEU A 28 9.58 6.38 3.11
N CYS A 29 9.01 5.34 3.73
CA CYS A 29 8.43 5.44 5.07
C CYS A 29 9.49 5.69 6.13
N LEU A 30 10.65 5.04 6.02
CA LEU A 30 11.80 5.25 6.90
C LEU A 30 12.27 6.72 6.85
N GLN A 31 12.38 7.30 5.65
CA GLN A 31 12.74 8.72 5.47
C GLN A 31 11.73 9.67 6.14
N LEU A 32 10.44 9.31 6.13
CA LEU A 32 9.37 10.09 6.74
C LEU A 32 9.10 9.73 8.21
N LYS A 33 9.83 8.77 8.77
CA LYS A 33 9.61 8.20 10.11
C LYS A 33 8.19 7.67 10.30
N TRP A 34 7.65 7.02 9.28
CA TRP A 34 6.34 6.35 9.32
C TRP A 34 6.52 4.86 9.57
N GLN A 35 5.55 4.25 10.25
CA GLN A 35 5.48 2.79 10.36
C GLN A 35 4.80 2.23 9.12
N LEU A 36 5.40 1.22 8.51
CA LEU A 36 4.87 0.55 7.34
C LEU A 36 4.83 -0.95 7.59
N LYS A 37 3.71 -1.58 7.22
CA LYS A 37 3.62 -3.02 7.00
C LYS A 37 3.23 -3.29 5.55
N VAL A 38 3.91 -4.21 4.90
CA VAL A 38 3.65 -4.55 3.50
C VAL A 38 3.28 -6.02 3.40
N GLU A 39 2.09 -6.31 2.89
CA GLU A 39 1.67 -7.64 2.45
C GLU A 39 2.03 -7.81 0.98
N THR A 40 2.61 -8.96 0.63
CA THR A 40 3.01 -9.28 -0.74
C THR A 40 2.17 -10.44 -1.25
N GLN A 41 1.49 -10.24 -2.37
CA GLN A 41 0.66 -11.24 -3.03
C GLN A 41 1.27 -11.60 -4.39
N GLY A 42 1.67 -12.84 -4.57
CA GLY A 42 2.34 -13.29 -5.79
C GLY A 42 2.02 -14.74 -6.15
N ALA A 43 2.78 -15.28 -7.11
CA ALA A 43 2.74 -16.67 -7.52
C ALA A 43 3.01 -17.66 -6.36
N LEU A 44 3.81 -17.24 -5.37
CA LEU A 44 4.08 -18.02 -4.15
C LEU A 44 2.92 -17.98 -3.13
N GLY A 45 1.90 -17.15 -3.36
CA GLY A 45 0.79 -16.93 -2.44
C GLY A 45 0.85 -15.56 -1.76
N VAL A 46 0.20 -15.46 -0.60
CA VAL A 46 0.20 -14.26 0.24
C VAL A 46 1.27 -14.43 1.31
N GLU A 47 2.21 -13.49 1.39
CA GLU A 47 3.20 -13.41 2.45
C GLU A 47 3.03 -12.10 3.22
N TYR A 48 3.49 -12.10 4.48
CA TYR A 48 3.40 -10.95 5.38
C TYR A 48 1.97 -10.40 5.53
N SER A 49 1.00 -11.32 5.64
CA SER A 49 -0.40 -10.93 5.61
C SER A 49 -0.73 -9.95 6.73
N LEU A 50 -1.46 -8.90 6.37
CA LEU A 50 -1.93 -7.89 7.31
C LEU A 50 -3.04 -8.49 8.16
N THR A 51 -3.03 -8.21 9.46
CA THR A 51 -4.13 -8.57 10.35
C THR A 51 -5.23 -7.51 10.31
N GLU A 52 -6.43 -7.83 10.77
CA GLU A 52 -7.52 -6.83 10.87
C GLU A 52 -7.15 -5.68 11.82
N ASP A 53 -6.43 -5.96 12.91
CA ASP A 53 -5.93 -4.93 13.82
C ASP A 53 -4.95 -3.97 13.14
N ASP A 54 -4.06 -4.50 12.27
CA ASP A 54 -3.15 -3.66 11.48
C ASP A 54 -3.88 -2.69 10.58
N ILE A 55 -4.94 -3.16 9.92
CA ILE A 55 -5.77 -2.34 9.02
C ILE A 55 -6.57 -1.30 9.81
N LEU A 56 -7.09 -1.68 10.99
CA LEU A 56 -7.87 -0.80 11.85
C LEU A 56 -7.00 0.32 12.47
N GLN A 57 -5.76 0.00 12.83
CA GLN A 57 -4.81 0.95 13.38
C GLN A 57 -4.11 1.81 12.32
N ALA A 58 -4.23 1.45 11.04
CA ALA A 58 -3.61 2.21 9.95
C ALA A 58 -4.32 3.55 9.72
N ASP A 59 -3.52 4.60 9.51
CA ASP A 59 -4.01 5.90 9.07
C ASP A 59 -4.44 5.87 7.60
N ALA A 60 -3.71 5.12 6.78
CA ALA A 60 -4.02 4.88 5.37
C ALA A 60 -3.46 3.54 4.85
N VAL A 61 -4.07 3.08 3.77
CA VAL A 61 -3.80 1.83 3.06
C VAL A 61 -3.29 2.17 1.65
N ILE A 62 -2.21 1.52 1.21
CA ILE A 62 -1.67 1.67 -0.15
C ILE A 62 -1.81 0.33 -0.89
N LEU A 63 -2.54 0.31 -1.97
CA LEU A 63 -2.76 -0.87 -2.81
C LEU A 63 -1.95 -0.71 -4.09
N ILE A 64 -0.91 -1.52 -4.29
CA ILE A 64 -0.06 -1.45 -5.48
C ILE A 64 -0.14 -2.76 -6.24
N ASN A 65 -0.94 -2.81 -7.29
CA ASN A 65 -1.29 -4.08 -7.90
C ASN A 65 -1.49 -4.00 -9.40
N ASP A 66 -0.90 -4.96 -10.13
CA ASP A 66 -1.22 -5.23 -11.54
C ASP A 66 -2.38 -6.24 -11.67
N VAL A 67 -2.71 -6.95 -10.59
CA VAL A 67 -3.77 -7.97 -10.53
C VAL A 67 -4.75 -7.69 -9.40
N ALA A 68 -5.93 -8.30 -9.45
CA ALA A 68 -6.89 -8.19 -8.35
C ALA A 68 -6.26 -8.65 -7.02
N ILE A 69 -6.37 -7.81 -5.99
CA ILE A 69 -5.92 -8.12 -4.62
C ILE A 69 -6.91 -9.09 -4.00
N LYS A 70 -6.40 -10.15 -3.37
CA LYS A 70 -7.21 -11.06 -2.56
C LYS A 70 -7.69 -10.33 -1.31
N GLU A 71 -8.95 -10.57 -0.94
CA GLU A 71 -9.58 -10.00 0.28
C GLU A 71 -9.59 -8.46 0.30
N GLN A 72 -9.70 -7.83 -0.88
CA GLN A 72 -9.74 -6.37 -1.01
C GLN A 72 -10.90 -5.72 -0.21
N GLU A 73 -11.95 -6.49 0.10
CA GLU A 73 -13.06 -6.06 0.95
C GLU A 73 -12.65 -5.53 2.32
N ARG A 74 -11.54 -6.05 2.88
CA ARG A 74 -10.99 -5.63 4.19
C ARG A 74 -10.59 -4.16 4.21
N PHE A 75 -10.31 -3.57 3.05
CA PHE A 75 -9.83 -2.19 2.92
C PHE A 75 -10.93 -1.19 2.52
N GLN A 76 -12.15 -1.62 2.22
CA GLN A 76 -13.20 -0.74 1.68
C GLN A 76 -13.61 0.42 2.60
N ASN A 77 -13.48 0.23 3.92
CA ASN A 77 -13.81 1.25 4.92
C ASN A 77 -12.61 2.09 5.36
N CYS A 78 -11.45 1.86 4.75
CA CYS A 78 -10.20 2.54 5.06
C CYS A 78 -9.86 3.57 3.99
N ARG A 79 -8.99 4.49 4.38
CA ARG A 79 -8.39 5.46 3.47
C ARG A 79 -7.45 4.76 2.50
N CYS A 80 -7.86 4.57 1.26
CA CYS A 80 -7.10 3.76 0.30
C CYS A 80 -6.49 4.62 -0.82
N VAL A 81 -5.23 4.33 -1.15
CA VAL A 81 -4.56 4.84 -2.35
C VAL A 81 -4.18 3.64 -3.21
N GLN A 82 -4.81 3.50 -4.37
CA GLN A 82 -4.53 2.40 -5.30
C GLN A 82 -3.70 2.89 -6.49
N ALA A 83 -2.70 2.12 -6.91
CA ALA A 83 -1.90 2.40 -8.11
C ALA A 83 -1.34 1.12 -8.75
N ASP A 84 -0.96 1.19 -10.02
CA ASP A 84 -0.24 0.12 -10.70
C ASP A 84 1.25 0.08 -10.27
N ILE A 85 1.87 -1.10 -10.37
CA ILE A 85 3.29 -1.29 -10.00
C ILE A 85 4.20 -0.38 -10.82
N GLN A 86 3.97 -0.29 -12.14
CA GLN A 86 4.77 0.55 -13.02
C GLN A 86 4.64 2.03 -12.64
N THR A 87 3.43 2.50 -12.36
CA THR A 87 3.16 3.89 -11.96
C THR A 87 3.87 4.22 -10.64
N PHE A 88 3.88 3.30 -9.68
CA PHE A 88 4.63 3.47 -8.43
C PHE A 88 6.15 3.52 -8.66
N LEU A 89 6.69 2.64 -9.51
CA LEU A 89 8.14 2.60 -9.78
C LEU A 89 8.64 3.84 -10.52
N CYS A 90 7.87 4.36 -11.47
CA CYS A 90 8.19 5.59 -12.20
C CYS A 90 7.96 6.85 -11.36
N HIS A 91 6.89 6.91 -10.56
CA HIS A 91 6.48 8.11 -9.84
C HIS A 91 6.08 7.85 -8.37
N PRO A 92 7.00 7.35 -7.53
CA PRO A 92 6.68 7.02 -6.13
C PRO A 92 6.26 8.25 -5.31
N GLU A 93 6.82 9.40 -5.64
CA GLU A 93 6.52 10.69 -5.03
C GLU A 93 5.06 11.13 -5.23
N LYS A 94 4.44 10.79 -6.37
CA LYS A 94 3.01 11.09 -6.60
C LYS A 94 2.13 10.29 -5.64
N ILE A 95 2.43 9.00 -5.48
CA ILE A 95 1.71 8.11 -4.57
C ILE A 95 1.85 8.62 -3.13
N LEU A 96 3.07 8.96 -2.73
CA LEU A 96 3.34 9.47 -1.40
C LEU A 96 2.63 10.80 -1.10
N ALA A 97 2.62 11.72 -2.08
CA ALA A 97 1.89 12.98 -1.97
C ALA A 97 0.37 12.75 -1.86
N ALA A 98 -0.17 11.78 -2.61
CA ALA A 98 -1.57 11.39 -2.49
C ALA A 98 -1.88 10.79 -1.13
N THR A 99 -1.03 9.90 -0.60
CA THR A 99 -1.17 9.33 0.75
C THR A 99 -1.20 10.44 1.80
N LYS A 100 -0.31 11.44 1.71
CA LYS A 100 -0.32 12.61 2.62
C LYS A 100 -1.64 13.38 2.57
N LYS A 101 -2.17 13.63 1.38
CA LYS A 101 -3.46 14.32 1.19
C LYS A 101 -4.62 13.52 1.77
N VAL A 102 -4.60 12.20 1.58
CA VAL A 102 -5.63 11.29 2.09
C VAL A 102 -5.62 11.24 3.61
N ILE A 103 -4.44 11.16 4.25
CA ILE A 103 -4.32 11.20 5.72
C ILE A 103 -4.92 12.48 6.30
N SER A 104 -4.74 13.62 5.62
CA SER A 104 -5.32 14.91 6.02
C SER A 104 -6.83 15.04 5.73
N SER A 105 -7.44 14.07 5.05
CA SER A 105 -8.83 14.07 4.59
C SER A 105 -9.70 13.08 5.41
N PRO A 106 -11.05 13.22 5.40
CA PRO A 106 -11.93 12.32 6.15
C PRO A 106 -11.78 10.84 5.72
N LYS A 107 -12.14 9.92 6.64
CA LYS A 107 -11.80 8.48 6.60
C LYS A 107 -12.29 7.68 5.38
N THR A 108 -13.12 8.25 4.51
CA THR A 108 -13.81 7.53 3.42
C THR A 108 -13.23 7.82 2.02
N VAL A 109 -12.08 8.48 1.92
CA VAL A 109 -11.50 8.84 0.62
C VAL A 109 -10.69 7.66 0.07
N SER A 110 -11.11 7.16 -1.09
CA SER A 110 -10.34 6.21 -1.92
C SER A 110 -9.86 6.94 -3.18
N ILE A 111 -8.54 6.96 -3.41
CA ILE A 111 -7.93 7.56 -4.60
C ILE A 111 -7.32 6.45 -5.44
N VAL A 112 -7.72 6.36 -6.71
CA VAL A 112 -7.10 5.47 -7.69
C VAL A 112 -6.23 6.31 -8.61
N ILE A 113 -4.94 6.01 -8.65
CA ILE A 113 -3.93 6.65 -9.50
C ILE A 113 -3.60 5.66 -10.61
N LYS A 114 -4.08 5.94 -11.82
CA LYS A 114 -3.70 5.23 -13.04
C LYS A 114 -2.53 5.96 -13.70
#